data_AF-A0A7X6PAM6-F1
#
_entry.id   AF-A0A7X6PAM6-F1
#
_cell.length_a   1.000
_cell.length_b   1.000
_cell.length_c   1.000
_cell.angle_alpha   90.00
_cell.angle_beta   90.00
_cell.angle_gamma   90.00
#
_symmetry.space_group_name_H-M   'P 1'
#
loop_
_entity.id
_entity.type
_entity.pdbx_description
1 polymer ?
#
loop_
_entity_poly.entity_id
_entity_poly.type
_entity_poly.pdbx_seq_one_letter_code
_entity_poly.pdbx_strand_id
1 'polypeptide(L)'
;MKKRKGLSNRLFRFWFFFLSLNISSLPAEIRFQTIEDFESGYVNLLSYSNEDQNPTAWELTSSDTYNNSAWALRLYGNTWKLQMINPVVVDSGAVFQVAAKTSTGAKIQGVGFSDGNNVLFYSFAGTQTLNIEEWVTVYQGALNALEWKRF
;
A
#
# COMPACT_ATOMS: atom_id res chain seq x y z
N MET A 1 -94.56 17.64 -2.12
CA MET A 1 -94.42 17.00 -3.44
C MET A 1 -93.32 17.78 -4.19
N LYS A 2 -92.09 17.30 -4.47
CA LYS A 2 -91.69 16.26 -5.44
C LYS A 2 -90.14 16.05 -5.34
N LYS A 3 -89.66 14.79 -5.43
CA LYS A 3 -88.25 14.32 -5.34
C LYS A 3 -87.23 15.04 -6.25
N ARG A 4 -85.97 15.21 -5.80
CA ARG A 4 -84.72 15.25 -6.62
C ARG A 4 -83.55 14.70 -5.78
N LYS A 5 -83.10 13.46 -6.02
CA LYS A 5 -82.05 12.97 -6.96
C LYS A 5 -80.66 12.94 -6.30
N GLY A 6 -80.14 11.73 -6.12
CA GLY A 6 -78.83 11.45 -5.53
C GLY A 6 -77.67 11.89 -6.41
N LEU A 7 -76.56 12.24 -5.76
CA LEU A 7 -75.26 12.43 -6.40
C LEU A 7 -74.43 11.16 -6.15
N SER A 8 -74.04 10.48 -7.23
CA SER A 8 -73.13 9.34 -7.19
C SER A 8 -71.70 9.84 -7.00
N ASN A 9 -71.07 9.53 -5.87
CA ASN A 9 -69.63 9.72 -5.70
C ASN A 9 -68.90 8.61 -6.45
N ARG A 10 -68.52 8.88 -7.71
CA ARG A 10 -67.56 8.06 -8.44
C ARG A 10 -66.18 8.28 -7.83
N LEU A 11 -65.70 7.31 -7.05
CA LEU A 11 -64.34 7.30 -6.53
C LEU A 11 -63.36 7.08 -7.70
N PHE A 12 -62.64 8.14 -8.06
CA PHE A 12 -61.51 8.11 -8.99
C PHE A 12 -60.33 7.41 -8.28
N ARG A 13 -59.97 6.20 -8.72
CA ARG A 13 -58.79 5.49 -8.19
C ARG A 13 -57.54 5.97 -8.94
N PHE A 14 -56.71 6.77 -8.29
CA PHE A 14 -55.35 7.06 -8.77
C PHE A 14 -54.46 5.84 -8.50
N TRP A 15 -53.90 5.25 -9.54
CA TRP A 15 -52.84 4.25 -9.43
C TRP A 15 -51.49 4.97 -9.36
N PHE A 16 -50.81 4.87 -8.22
CA PHE A 16 -49.40 5.26 -8.11
C PHE A 16 -48.53 4.07 -8.55
N PHE A 17 -47.82 4.22 -9.66
CA PHE A 17 -46.72 3.31 -10.02
C PHE A 17 -45.46 3.78 -9.29
N PHE A 18 -44.97 2.97 -8.35
CA PHE A 18 -43.64 3.13 -7.79
C PHE A 18 -42.64 2.43 -8.72
N LEU A 19 -41.75 3.20 -9.35
CA LEU A 19 -40.59 2.66 -10.06
C LEU A 19 -39.43 2.57 -9.07
N SER A 20 -39.13 1.37 -8.57
CA SER A 20 -37.94 1.12 -7.75
C SER A 20 -36.73 0.96 -8.66
N LEU A 21 -35.80 1.91 -8.61
CA LEU A 21 -34.45 1.72 -9.18
C LEU A 21 -33.70 0.73 -8.27
N ASN A 22 -33.47 -0.47 -8.76
CA ASN A 22 -32.51 -1.39 -8.14
C ASN A 22 -31.11 -0.84 -8.39
N ILE A 23 -30.55 -0.12 -7.42
CA ILE A 23 -29.14 0.23 -7.41
C ILE A 23 -28.39 -1.02 -6.97
N SER A 24 -27.95 -1.84 -7.93
CA SER A 24 -26.96 -2.87 -7.66
C SER A 24 -25.63 -2.20 -7.34
N SER A 25 -25.17 -2.29 -6.10
CA SER A 25 -23.81 -1.91 -5.72
C SER A 25 -22.85 -2.88 -6.39
N LEU A 26 -22.10 -2.40 -7.39
CA LEU A 26 -20.92 -3.12 -7.86
C LEU A 26 -19.90 -3.14 -6.70
N PRO A 27 -19.27 -4.28 -6.39
CA PRO A 27 -18.16 -4.28 -5.44
C PRO A 27 -17.09 -3.31 -5.96
N ALA A 28 -16.66 -2.40 -5.09
CA ALA A 28 -15.52 -1.55 -5.39
C ALA A 28 -14.30 -2.45 -5.59
N GLU A 29 -13.71 -2.41 -6.77
CA GLU A 29 -12.44 -3.07 -7.04
C GLU A 29 -11.39 -2.53 -6.05
N ILE A 30 -10.74 -3.43 -5.31
CA ILE A 30 -9.63 -3.06 -4.43
C ILE A 30 -8.50 -2.58 -5.34
N ARG A 31 -8.36 -1.26 -5.47
CA ARG A 31 -7.33 -0.68 -6.36
C ARG A 31 -5.91 -0.82 -5.81
N PHE A 32 -5.77 -1.02 -4.50
CA PHE A 32 -4.48 -1.18 -3.82
C PHE A 32 -4.62 -2.12 -2.62
N GLN A 33 -3.67 -3.03 -2.46
CA GLN A 33 -3.53 -3.86 -1.27
C GLN A 33 -2.30 -3.38 -0.48
N THR A 34 -2.51 -3.00 0.77
CA THR A 34 -1.41 -2.64 1.69
C THR A 34 -0.68 -3.91 2.12
N ILE A 35 0.64 -3.93 1.94
CA ILE A 35 1.51 -5.03 2.36
C ILE A 35 2.00 -4.82 3.80
N GLU A 36 2.46 -3.62 4.11
CA GLU A 36 2.94 -3.18 5.43
C GLU A 36 2.89 -1.65 5.50
N ASP A 37 2.42 -1.11 6.62
CA ASP A 37 2.30 0.33 6.89
C ASP A 37 2.85 0.76 8.27
N PHE A 38 3.32 -0.21 9.06
CA PHE A 38 3.88 -0.09 10.41
C PHE A 38 2.94 0.49 11.47
N GLU A 39 1.66 0.75 11.17
CA GLU A 39 0.73 1.42 12.09
C GLU A 39 0.56 0.69 13.43
N SER A 40 0.74 -0.63 13.42
CA SER A 40 0.61 -1.46 14.63
C SER A 40 1.67 -1.16 15.70
N GLY A 41 2.80 -0.53 15.33
CA GLY A 41 3.94 -0.35 16.24
C GLY A 41 4.66 -1.64 16.60
N TYR A 42 4.36 -2.73 15.89
CA TYR A 42 4.99 -4.03 16.08
C TYR A 42 5.48 -4.58 14.74
N VAL A 43 6.71 -5.09 14.74
CA VAL A 43 7.30 -5.73 13.57
C VAL A 43 8.14 -6.92 14.02
N ASN A 44 8.09 -8.01 13.25
CA ASN A 44 8.96 -9.17 13.45
C ASN A 44 9.94 -9.27 12.29
N LEU A 45 11.20 -8.94 12.55
CA LEU A 45 12.25 -8.88 11.54
C LEU A 45 13.29 -9.97 11.74
N LEU A 46 13.61 -10.66 10.65
CA LEU A 46 14.73 -11.57 10.55
C LEU A 46 15.91 -10.87 9.86
N SER A 47 17.12 -11.31 10.15
CA SER A 47 18.31 -10.89 9.39
C SER A 47 18.29 -11.49 7.99
N TYR A 48 18.59 -10.68 6.98
CA TYR A 48 18.84 -11.20 5.64
C TYR A 48 20.22 -11.85 5.62
N SER A 49 20.29 -13.12 5.19
CA SER A 49 21.50 -13.93 5.28
C SER A 49 22.69 -13.28 4.57
N ASN A 50 23.86 -13.34 5.20
CA ASN A 50 25.17 -12.86 4.70
C ASN A 50 25.30 -11.34 4.50
N GLU A 51 24.21 -10.59 4.38
CA GLU A 51 24.23 -9.14 4.15
C GLU A 51 24.10 -8.32 5.44
N ASP A 52 23.40 -8.83 6.43
CA ASP A 52 23.10 -8.10 7.67
C ASP A 52 24.28 -8.12 8.66
N GLN A 53 25.22 -7.17 8.48
CA GLN A 53 26.40 -7.03 9.34
C GLN A 53 26.09 -6.32 10.67
N ASN A 54 24.97 -5.61 10.77
CA ASN A 54 24.51 -4.94 11.98
C ASN A 54 23.07 -5.33 12.38
N PRO A 55 22.83 -6.58 12.85
CA PRO A 55 21.47 -7.08 13.06
C PRO A 55 20.59 -6.31 14.06
N THR A 56 21.18 -5.50 14.94
CA THR A 56 20.42 -4.71 15.91
C THR A 56 20.18 -3.27 15.47
N ALA A 57 20.70 -2.85 14.30
CA ALA A 57 20.69 -1.47 13.87
C ALA A 57 19.40 -1.12 13.09
N TRP A 58 18.29 -1.24 13.81
CA TRP A 58 16.95 -0.84 13.36
C TRP A 58 16.09 -0.44 14.56
N GLU A 59 15.02 0.31 14.30
CA GLU A 59 13.97 0.59 15.29
C GLU A 59 12.66 1.02 14.60
N LEU A 60 11.55 0.97 15.33
CA LEU A 60 10.34 1.69 14.96
C LEU A 60 10.39 3.09 15.57
N THR A 61 10.19 4.12 14.74
CA THR A 61 10.19 5.52 15.17
C THR A 61 8.83 6.17 14.93
N SER A 62 8.40 7.03 15.85
CA SER A 62 7.20 7.87 15.72
C SER A 62 7.52 9.34 15.43
N SER A 63 8.80 9.72 15.35
CA SER A 63 9.22 11.12 15.17
C SER A 63 9.46 11.53 13.71
N ASP A 64 9.66 10.57 12.82
CA ASP A 64 9.92 10.78 11.39
C ASP A 64 9.22 9.67 10.61
N THR A 65 7.95 9.93 10.27
CA THR A 65 7.06 8.95 9.66
C THR A 65 6.53 9.46 8.33
N TYR A 66 6.08 8.52 7.49
CA TYR A 66 5.46 8.86 6.21
C TYR A 66 3.98 9.19 6.41
N ASN A 67 3.51 10.28 5.81
CA ASN A 67 2.07 10.59 5.68
C ASN A 67 1.26 10.54 7.00
N ASN A 68 1.83 11.05 8.09
CA ASN A 68 1.24 11.02 9.44
C ASN A 68 0.97 9.61 9.99
N SER A 69 1.69 8.61 9.51
CA SER A 69 1.70 7.28 10.11
C SER A 69 2.15 7.33 11.56
N ALA A 70 1.60 6.46 12.42
CA ALA A 70 2.01 6.36 13.81
C ALA A 70 3.48 5.93 13.96
N TRP A 71 3.98 5.10 13.04
CA TRP A 71 5.32 4.53 13.10
C TRP A 71 5.96 4.39 11.72
N ALA A 72 7.29 4.38 11.69
CA ALA A 72 8.05 3.97 10.51
C ALA A 72 9.23 3.08 10.93
N LEU A 73 9.58 2.12 10.08
CA LEU A 73 10.81 1.35 10.25
C LEU A 73 12.03 2.21 9.85
N ARG A 74 12.91 2.47 10.81
CA ARG A 74 14.21 3.10 10.58
C ARG A 74 15.29 2.02 10.58
N LEU A 75 16.01 1.90 9.47
CA LEU A 75 17.22 1.09 9.34
C LEU A 75 18.44 2.01 9.33
N TYR A 76 19.53 1.60 9.98
CA TYR A 76 20.79 2.33 10.00
C TYR A 76 21.98 1.36 10.06
N GLY A 77 23.20 1.84 9.80
CA GLY A 77 24.37 0.96 9.66
C GLY A 77 24.28 0.07 8.41
N ASN A 78 25.02 -1.05 8.40
CA ASN A 78 24.90 -2.06 7.36
C ASN A 78 23.90 -3.14 7.79
N THR A 79 22.61 -2.84 7.58
CA THR A 79 21.50 -3.63 8.12
C THR A 79 20.56 -4.06 7.02
N TRP A 80 20.28 -5.36 6.96
CA TRP A 80 19.34 -5.95 6.01
C TRP A 80 18.31 -6.80 6.74
N LYS A 81 17.03 -6.48 6.53
CA LYS A 81 15.92 -7.12 7.25
C LYS A 81 14.94 -7.77 6.30
N LEU A 82 14.44 -8.92 6.74
CA LEU A 82 13.35 -9.66 6.12
C LEU A 82 12.15 -9.62 7.07
N GLN A 83 10.98 -9.36 6.52
CA GLN A 83 9.72 -9.53 7.22
C GLN A 83 8.88 -10.56 6.49
N MET A 84 8.38 -11.56 7.24
CA MET A 84 7.38 -12.48 6.69
C MET A 84 6.01 -11.81 6.73
N ILE A 85 5.35 -11.77 5.58
CA ILE A 85 4.01 -11.19 5.40
C ILE A 85 2.99 -12.27 5.05
N ASN A 86 1.71 -11.93 5.13
CA ASN A 86 0.68 -12.72 4.46
C ASN A 86 0.92 -12.63 2.94
N PRO A 87 1.04 -13.78 2.24
CA PRO A 87 1.31 -13.78 0.81
C PRO A 87 0.29 -12.96 0.02
N VAL A 88 0.79 -12.19 -0.94
CA VAL A 88 -0.01 -11.37 -1.85
C VAL A 88 0.12 -11.93 -3.26
N VAL A 89 -1.01 -12.13 -3.93
CA VAL A 89 -1.02 -12.57 -5.33
C VAL A 89 -0.69 -11.39 -6.22
N VAL A 90 0.28 -11.56 -7.11
CA VAL A 90 0.72 -10.56 -8.07
C VAL A 90 0.73 -11.16 -9.47
N ASP A 91 0.45 -10.33 -10.47
CA ASP A 91 0.53 -10.67 -11.89
C ASP A 91 1.46 -9.71 -12.62
N SER A 92 1.59 -9.86 -13.94
CA SER A 92 2.47 -9.02 -14.76
C SER A 92 2.06 -7.54 -14.83
N GLY A 93 0.83 -7.20 -14.43
CA GLY A 93 0.33 -5.83 -14.34
C GLY A 93 0.44 -5.22 -12.94
N ALA A 94 0.86 -6.00 -11.94
CA ALA A 94 0.98 -5.52 -10.57
C ALA A 94 2.09 -4.46 -10.44
N VAL A 95 1.80 -3.41 -9.66
CA VAL A 95 2.74 -2.34 -9.35
C VAL A 95 2.96 -2.30 -7.85
N PHE A 96 4.20 -2.50 -7.42
CA PHE A 96 4.61 -2.25 -6.04
C PHE A 96 4.90 -0.76 -5.85
N GLN A 97 4.42 -0.20 -4.75
CA GLN A 97 4.73 1.16 -4.35
C GLN A 97 5.35 1.14 -2.96
N VAL A 98 6.47 1.84 -2.80
CA VAL A 98 7.17 1.96 -1.51
C VAL A 98 7.39 3.42 -1.18
N ALA A 99 7.01 3.82 0.03
CA ALA A 99 7.42 5.10 0.59
C ALA A 99 8.71 4.90 1.40
N ALA A 100 9.77 5.62 1.05
CA ALA A 100 11.04 5.56 1.76
C ALA A 100 11.70 6.94 1.84
N LYS A 101 12.46 7.14 2.91
CA LYS A 101 13.35 8.29 3.11
C LYS A 101 14.78 7.78 3.20
N THR A 102 15.60 8.13 2.21
CA THR A 102 16.98 7.66 2.12
C THR A 102 17.95 8.60 2.83
N SER A 103 19.11 8.08 3.20
CA SER A 103 20.27 8.80 3.73
C SER A 103 21.31 9.04 2.63
N THR A 104 22.29 9.88 2.91
CA THR A 104 23.44 10.10 2.02
C THR A 104 24.60 9.16 2.38
N GLY A 105 25.46 8.84 1.41
CA GLY A 105 26.71 8.09 1.63
C GLY A 105 26.56 6.58 1.82
N ALA A 106 25.34 6.03 1.88
CA ALA A 106 25.12 4.59 1.90
C ALA A 106 25.57 3.93 0.59
N LYS A 107 26.05 2.68 0.66
CA LYS A 107 26.39 1.89 -0.53
C LYS A 107 25.15 1.51 -1.33
N ILE A 108 24.14 1.01 -0.62
CA ILE A 108 22.86 0.52 -1.17
C ILE A 108 21.76 0.88 -0.17
N GLN A 109 20.63 1.37 -0.69
CA GLN A 109 19.38 1.56 0.03
C GLN A 109 18.27 1.13 -0.92
N GLY A 110 17.47 0.16 -0.50
CA GLY A 110 16.52 -0.49 -1.38
C GLY A 110 15.51 -1.37 -0.65
N VAL A 111 14.73 -2.09 -1.44
CA VAL A 111 13.73 -3.05 -0.98
C VAL A 111 13.82 -4.32 -1.83
N GLY A 112 13.42 -5.46 -1.25
CA GLY A 112 13.27 -6.71 -1.98
C GLY A 112 11.91 -7.35 -1.74
N PHE A 113 11.41 -8.07 -2.74
CA PHE A 113 10.20 -8.90 -2.65
C PHE A 113 10.54 -10.33 -3.03
N SER A 114 10.08 -11.31 -2.25
CA SER A 114 10.43 -12.71 -2.46
C SER A 114 9.22 -13.63 -2.34
N ASP A 115 9.22 -14.69 -3.16
CA ASP A 115 8.29 -15.83 -3.06
C ASP A 115 8.90 -17.03 -2.29
N GLY A 116 10.11 -16.86 -1.74
CA GLY A 116 10.90 -17.90 -1.08
C GLY A 116 11.89 -18.64 -1.99
N ASN A 117 11.73 -18.57 -3.31
CA ASN A 117 12.65 -19.16 -4.29
C ASN A 117 13.37 -18.08 -5.11
N ASN A 118 12.65 -17.02 -5.46
CA ASN A 118 13.09 -15.89 -6.26
C ASN A 118 13.02 -14.62 -5.42
N VAL A 119 13.84 -13.63 -5.80
CA VAL A 119 13.84 -12.30 -5.16
C VAL A 119 13.94 -11.25 -6.25
N LEU A 120 13.12 -10.21 -6.15
CA LEU A 120 13.22 -8.99 -6.94
C LEU A 120 13.77 -7.88 -6.05
N PHE A 121 14.92 -7.31 -6.41
CA PHE A 121 15.53 -6.22 -5.67
C PHE A 121 15.42 -4.88 -6.40
N TYR A 122 15.11 -3.83 -5.67
CA TYR A 122 15.00 -2.45 -6.16
C TYR A 122 15.90 -1.53 -5.34
N SER A 123 16.72 -0.74 -6.02
CA SER A 123 17.60 0.27 -5.40
C SER A 123 16.99 1.67 -5.52
N PHE A 124 16.83 2.35 -4.39
CA PHE A 124 16.34 3.73 -4.30
C PHE A 124 17.50 4.73 -4.31
N ALA A 125 18.60 4.41 -3.65
CA ALA A 125 19.77 5.27 -3.52
C ALA A 125 21.00 4.44 -3.16
N GLY A 126 22.19 4.97 -3.44
CA GLY A 126 23.43 4.29 -3.09
C GLY A 126 24.58 4.72 -3.97
N THR A 127 25.81 4.61 -3.45
CA THR A 127 27.04 4.93 -4.18
C THR A 127 27.62 3.74 -4.94
N GLN A 128 27.18 2.52 -4.64
CA GLN A 128 27.68 1.31 -5.27
C GLN A 128 27.04 1.11 -6.64
N THR A 129 27.88 0.78 -7.64
CA THR A 129 27.39 0.24 -8.91
C THR A 129 26.89 -1.18 -8.69
N LEU A 130 25.60 -1.41 -8.94
CA LEU A 130 24.94 -2.70 -8.72
C LEU A 130 24.94 -3.56 -9.98
N ASN A 131 24.89 -4.88 -9.80
CA ASN A 131 24.65 -5.82 -10.89
C ASN A 131 23.20 -5.67 -11.38
N ILE A 132 23.01 -5.21 -12.62
CA ILE A 132 21.68 -4.97 -13.20
C ILE A 132 20.89 -6.26 -13.48
N GLU A 133 21.56 -7.42 -13.46
CA GLU A 133 20.90 -8.72 -13.57
C GLU A 133 20.24 -9.14 -12.24
N GLU A 134 20.66 -8.54 -11.13
CA GLU A 134 20.14 -8.81 -9.79
C GLU A 134 19.28 -7.66 -9.25
N TRP A 135 19.63 -6.42 -9.60
CA TRP A 135 19.02 -5.20 -9.06
C TRP A 135 18.35 -4.38 -10.15
N VAL A 136 17.11 -3.97 -9.89
CA VAL A 136 16.46 -2.89 -10.62
C VAL A 136 16.95 -1.55 -10.05
N THR A 137 17.75 -0.82 -10.82
CA THR A 137 18.44 0.41 -10.37
C THR A 137 17.81 1.70 -10.86
N VAL A 138 16.63 1.65 -11.49
CA VAL A 138 15.98 2.79 -12.18
C VAL A 138 15.83 4.02 -11.29
N TYR A 139 15.63 3.82 -9.98
CA TYR A 139 15.44 4.91 -9.03
C TYR A 139 16.71 5.36 -8.32
N GLN A 140 17.81 4.63 -8.47
CA GLN A 140 19.02 4.84 -7.67
C GLN A 140 19.61 6.24 -7.92
N GLY A 141 19.49 7.10 -6.90
CA GLY A 141 20.00 8.47 -6.95
C GLY A 141 19.16 9.44 -7.80
N ALA A 142 17.98 9.01 -8.26
CA ALA A 142 17.08 9.87 -9.03
C ALA A 142 16.36 10.92 -8.16
N LEU A 143 16.18 10.63 -6.87
CA LEU A 143 15.45 11.48 -5.93
C LEU A 143 16.37 11.99 -4.80
N ASN A 144 16.05 13.16 -4.27
CA ASN A 144 16.77 13.75 -3.15
C ASN A 144 16.73 12.87 -1.90
N ALA A 145 17.88 12.74 -1.24
CA ALA A 145 17.97 12.10 0.07
C ALA A 145 17.36 13.00 1.17
N LEU A 146 17.15 12.42 2.35
CA LEU A 146 16.64 13.09 3.56
C LEU A 146 15.21 13.63 3.41
N GLU A 147 14.47 13.16 2.42
CA GLU A 147 13.06 13.46 2.20
C GLU A 147 12.29 12.16 1.92
N TRP A 148 11.05 12.07 2.39
CA TRP A 148 10.17 10.97 2.04
C TRP A 148 9.77 11.04 0.57
N LYS A 149 9.92 9.93 -0.15
CA LYS A 149 9.54 9.77 -1.56
C LYS A 149 8.80 8.47 -1.77
N ARG A 150 7.97 8.45 -2.81
CA ARG A 150 7.34 7.22 -3.30
C ARG A 150 8.11 6.73 -4.52
N PHE A 151 8.40 5.44 -4.52
CA PHE A 151 9.07 4.69 -5.59
C PHE A 151 8.08 3.70 -6.21
#